data_AF-A0A1H5DYI6-F1
#
_entry.id   AF-A0A1H5DYI6-F1
#
_cell.length_a   1.000
_cell.length_b   1.000
_cell.length_c   1.000
_cell.angle_alpha   90.00
_cell.angle_beta   90.00
_cell.angle_gamma   90.00
#
_symmetry.space_group_name_H-M   'P 1'
#
loop_
_entity.id
_entity.type
_entity.pdbx_description
1 polymer ?
#
loop_
_entity_poly.entity_id
_entity_poly.type
_entity_poly.pdbx_seq_one_letter_code
_entity_poly.pdbx_strand_id
1 'polypeptide(L)'
;MSASEGTAGPPSRRGILRSALALGAATPLAACTTLNMEPTGGEATGNPGQPERLATTSAHSLFTLPEDHKWHAAGIYNGGLLEEWHYWTGYVTDQDTGEDLGLFYNVFNEGVSPGRTQRRFFFSLGNLKTHDFVWTERTLPEPLTATAPPGSDSLNDFLYSAQGGNTSFTTIHRAKADIWSLRFTSVTTNTNAKINMKVELRTHTPYGYIPMTPYGVENENTPWTGQADPQTMSSLSYYYGAPKQNITGTITIGNRTRRISGSMWFEHQWGNFSIAKFPWVAAYVWSALQFNDGSIFTYRQWYDQKNKPLLNIGRYVYATPSGGPSYGFGEAVQFEPLKTWKSPVSGRNYPVYARLRTPYGTWYYTPIFESYEMPFGYPPYGTGGHTIYEGASWIRKDSLTGPIIGKAFLELPNSLTETFPVLS
;
A
#
# COMPACT_ATOMS: atom_id res chain seq x y z
N MET A 1 51.52 73.39 -25.46
CA MET A 1 52.65 72.60 -25.98
C MET A 1 52.16 71.17 -26.18
N SER A 2 52.44 70.60 -27.37
CA SER A 2 52.21 69.21 -27.89
C SER A 2 50.77 68.66 -27.83
N ALA A 3 49.99 68.44 -28.92
CA ALA A 3 50.19 67.66 -30.17
C ALA A 3 50.63 66.20 -29.87
N SER A 4 49.96 65.12 -30.30
CA SER A 4 49.56 64.73 -31.67
C SER A 4 48.40 63.69 -31.68
N GLU A 5 47.42 63.82 -32.59
CA GLU A 5 47.11 62.93 -33.76
C GLU A 5 46.67 61.50 -33.43
N GLY A 6 45.59 60.88 -33.92
CA GLY A 6 44.75 60.97 -35.14
C GLY A 6 44.35 59.50 -35.42
N THR A 7 43.11 59.05 -35.68
CA THR A 7 42.22 59.22 -36.86
C THR A 7 41.00 58.31 -36.57
N ALA A 8 39.74 58.77 -36.55
CA ALA A 8 38.79 59.12 -37.63
C ALA A 8 38.10 57.93 -38.35
N GLY A 9 36.81 57.75 -38.05
CA GLY A 9 35.78 57.04 -38.83
C GLY A 9 34.37 57.52 -38.38
N PRO A 10 33.49 58.09 -39.25
CA PRO A 10 32.34 58.92 -38.84
C PRO A 10 30.95 58.25 -39.13
N PRO A 11 29.76 58.93 -39.11
CA PRO A 11 28.90 59.05 -37.92
C PRO A 11 27.36 58.81 -38.14
N SER A 12 26.62 58.83 -37.02
CA SER A 12 25.21 59.33 -36.86
C SER A 12 24.03 58.44 -37.31
N ARG A 13 22.77 58.56 -36.85
CA ARG A 13 22.04 59.04 -35.63
C ARG A 13 20.55 58.65 -35.82
N ARG A 14 19.81 58.43 -34.70
CA ARG A 14 18.33 58.39 -34.50
C ARG A 14 17.58 57.14 -35.03
N GLY A 15 16.61 56.54 -34.35
CA GLY A 15 15.99 56.78 -33.03
C GLY A 15 14.68 55.96 -32.86
N ILE A 16 14.40 55.59 -31.60
CA ILE A 16 13.07 55.49 -30.94
C ILE A 16 12.13 54.28 -31.20
N LEU A 17 11.92 53.52 -30.10
CA LEU A 17 10.75 52.78 -29.57
C LEU A 17 9.63 52.22 -30.48
N ARG A 18 9.24 50.94 -30.22
CA ARG A 18 7.93 50.44 -29.69
C ARG A 18 7.84 48.91 -29.88
N SER A 19 7.83 48.12 -28.80
CA SER A 19 6.65 47.57 -28.09
C SER A 19 5.98 46.37 -28.76
N ALA A 20 6.27 45.22 -28.15
CA ALA A 20 5.59 43.94 -27.97
C ALA A 20 4.11 43.70 -28.40
N LEU A 21 3.94 42.46 -28.91
CA LEU A 21 2.86 41.46 -28.78
C LEU A 21 1.42 41.76 -29.28
N ALA A 22 0.98 40.93 -30.24
CA ALA A 22 -0.41 40.62 -30.59
C ALA A 22 -0.69 39.13 -30.26
N LEU A 23 -1.72 38.82 -29.46
CA LEU A 23 -3.04 38.22 -29.85
C LEU A 23 -2.93 37.01 -30.80
N GLY A 24 -3.58 35.86 -30.61
CA GLY A 24 -4.59 35.41 -29.65
C GLY A 24 -5.21 34.08 -30.13
N ALA A 25 -5.90 33.39 -29.19
CA ALA A 25 -7.01 32.43 -29.36
C ALA A 25 -6.89 31.19 -30.28
N ALA A 26 -7.08 29.99 -29.69
CA ALA A 26 -8.26 29.13 -29.89
C ALA A 26 -8.02 27.69 -29.38
N THR A 27 -8.94 27.18 -28.56
CA THR A 27 -9.18 25.73 -28.38
C THR A 27 -10.32 25.30 -29.32
N PRO A 28 -10.37 24.02 -29.75
CA PRO A 28 -11.26 23.09 -29.06
C PRO A 28 -10.78 21.62 -28.97
N LEU A 29 -11.54 20.91 -28.13
CA LEU A 29 -11.70 19.49 -27.78
C LEU A 29 -11.18 18.34 -28.69
N ALA A 30 -10.82 17.26 -27.97
CA ALA A 30 -11.11 15.83 -28.17
C ALA A 30 -10.24 14.97 -29.11
N ALA A 31 -9.42 14.10 -28.50
CA ALA A 31 -9.40 12.64 -28.71
C ALA A 31 -8.40 12.00 -27.73
N CYS A 32 -8.86 11.46 -26.60
CA CYS A 32 -8.06 10.53 -25.79
C CYS A 32 -8.19 9.14 -26.41
N THR A 33 -7.36 8.86 -27.41
CA THR A 33 -7.07 7.50 -27.86
C THR A 33 -6.06 6.87 -26.92
N THR A 34 -6.41 5.69 -26.40
CA THR A 34 -5.52 4.75 -25.73
C THR A 34 -4.21 4.59 -26.51
N LEU A 35 -3.07 4.88 -25.88
CA LEU A 35 -1.77 4.51 -26.41
C LEU A 35 -1.32 3.23 -25.73
N ASN A 36 -1.62 2.10 -26.38
CA ASN A 36 -0.56 1.11 -26.59
C ASN A 36 0.46 1.81 -27.49
N MET A 37 1.41 2.52 -26.89
CA MET A 37 2.63 2.86 -27.61
C MET A 37 3.54 1.63 -27.50
N GLU A 38 3.49 0.78 -28.52
CA GLU A 38 4.78 0.35 -29.07
C GLU A 38 5.53 1.64 -29.40
N PRO A 39 6.80 1.79 -28.98
CA PRO A 39 7.55 2.98 -29.30
C PRO A 39 7.72 3.01 -30.83
N THR A 40 6.96 3.84 -31.53
CA THR A 40 7.39 4.37 -32.83
C THR A 40 8.46 5.41 -32.55
N GLY A 41 9.58 4.96 -32.00
CA GLY A 41 10.81 5.73 -32.01
C GLY A 41 11.27 5.76 -33.46
N GLY A 42 11.40 6.95 -34.04
CA GLY A 42 12.52 7.12 -34.95
C GLY A 42 13.76 6.71 -34.16
N GLU A 43 14.47 5.68 -34.61
CA GLU A 43 15.73 5.29 -33.99
C GLU A 43 16.57 6.55 -33.86
N ALA A 44 16.85 6.98 -32.63
CA ALA A 44 17.91 7.93 -32.39
C ALA A 44 19.20 7.18 -32.72
N THR A 45 19.59 7.22 -34.00
CA THR A 45 20.82 6.59 -34.46
C THR A 45 21.96 7.39 -33.84
N GLY A 46 22.58 6.85 -32.80
CA GLY A 46 23.92 7.26 -32.41
C GLY A 46 24.83 7.23 -33.64
N ASN A 47 25.83 8.11 -33.70
CA ASN A 47 26.76 8.16 -34.84
C ASN A 47 27.22 6.75 -35.23
N PRO A 48 27.17 6.38 -36.53
CA PRO A 48 27.59 5.06 -36.99
C PRO A 48 29.02 4.79 -36.52
N GLY A 49 29.18 3.81 -35.63
CA GLY A 49 30.47 3.45 -35.02
C GLY A 49 30.56 3.61 -33.51
N GLN A 50 29.55 4.16 -32.81
CA GLN A 50 29.53 4.26 -31.33
C GLN A 50 28.21 3.79 -30.69
N PRO A 51 27.80 2.52 -30.86
CA PRO A 51 26.54 1.98 -30.33
C PRO A 51 26.46 1.88 -28.79
N GLU A 52 27.56 2.08 -28.06
CA GLU A 52 27.60 1.97 -26.59
C GLU A 52 27.32 3.28 -25.81
N ARG A 53 26.93 4.37 -26.48
CA ARG A 53 26.83 5.70 -25.83
C ARG A 53 25.41 6.19 -25.51
N LEU A 54 24.38 5.48 -25.95
CA LEU A 54 22.99 5.73 -25.59
C LEU A 54 22.37 4.42 -25.14
N ALA A 55 21.86 4.39 -23.91
CA ALA A 55 21.06 3.26 -23.46
C ALA A 55 19.73 3.28 -24.23
N THR A 56 19.58 2.35 -25.19
CA THR A 56 18.37 2.21 -26.02
C THR A 56 17.28 1.37 -25.35
N THR A 57 17.62 0.69 -24.27
CA THR A 57 16.69 0.02 -23.36
C THR A 57 16.91 0.57 -21.96
N SER A 58 15.90 1.22 -21.41
CA SER A 58 15.95 1.73 -20.04
C SER A 58 15.69 0.57 -19.06
N ALA A 59 16.62 0.28 -18.15
CA ALA A 59 16.46 -0.71 -17.07
C ALA A 59 15.56 -0.20 -15.92
N HIS A 60 14.66 0.75 -16.16
CA HIS A 60 13.99 1.57 -15.15
C HIS A 60 12.93 0.84 -14.30
N SER A 61 12.91 -0.49 -14.27
CA SER A 61 12.09 -1.21 -13.30
C SER A 61 12.76 -1.12 -11.94
N LEU A 62 12.19 -0.30 -11.05
CA LEU A 62 12.66 -0.06 -9.69
C LEU A 62 12.63 -1.33 -8.81
N PHE A 63 11.78 -2.29 -9.20
CA PHE A 63 11.78 -3.67 -8.72
C PHE A 63 11.47 -4.64 -9.88
N THR A 64 11.93 -5.89 -9.76
CA THR A 64 11.82 -6.97 -10.74
C THR A 64 11.01 -8.12 -10.16
N LEU A 65 9.83 -8.38 -10.71
CA LEU A 65 9.01 -9.53 -10.32
C LEU A 65 9.34 -10.76 -11.19
N PRO A 66 9.38 -11.97 -10.63
CA PRO A 66 9.01 -12.33 -9.25
C PRO A 66 10.16 -12.27 -8.21
N GLU A 67 11.33 -11.75 -8.56
CA GLU A 67 12.49 -11.71 -7.65
C GLU A 67 12.19 -10.92 -6.37
N ASP A 68 11.60 -9.74 -6.51
CA ASP A 68 11.21 -8.85 -5.40
C ASP A 68 9.88 -9.23 -4.74
N HIS A 69 9.44 -10.49 -4.90
CA HIS A 69 8.52 -11.11 -3.94
C HIS A 69 9.25 -11.59 -2.67
N LYS A 70 10.57 -11.78 -2.75
CA LYS A 70 11.42 -12.17 -1.62
C LYS A 70 11.56 -11.03 -0.61
N TRP A 71 11.85 -11.36 0.65
CA TRP A 71 12.20 -10.37 1.66
C TRP A 71 13.56 -9.71 1.40
N HIS A 72 13.69 -8.44 1.75
CA HIS A 72 14.87 -7.61 1.54
C HIS A 72 15.55 -7.24 2.86
N ALA A 73 16.70 -7.85 3.17
CA ALA A 73 17.42 -7.54 4.43
C ALA A 73 18.90 -7.16 4.24
N ALA A 74 19.38 -7.12 3.00
CA ALA A 74 20.78 -6.88 2.68
C ALA A 74 21.07 -5.41 2.31
N GLY A 75 22.36 -5.06 2.23
CA GLY A 75 22.82 -3.76 1.74
C GLY A 75 22.27 -2.60 2.58
N ILE A 76 21.62 -1.65 1.91
CA ILE A 76 21.04 -0.45 2.54
C ILE A 76 19.98 -0.80 3.60
N TYR A 77 19.34 -1.96 3.52
CA TYR A 77 18.31 -2.41 4.48
C TYR A 77 18.89 -3.00 5.77
N ASN A 78 20.20 -3.25 5.80
CA ASN A 78 20.87 -3.84 6.95
C ASN A 78 21.13 -2.84 8.10
N GLY A 79 20.65 -1.61 8.00
CA GLY A 79 20.83 -0.54 9.01
C GLY A 79 19.88 -0.62 10.21
N GLY A 80 18.93 -1.56 10.20
CA GLY A 80 17.91 -1.68 11.25
C GLY A 80 16.80 -0.63 11.15
N LEU A 81 16.62 0.01 10.00
CA LEU A 81 15.49 0.89 9.70
C LEU A 81 14.48 0.27 8.71
N LEU A 82 14.78 -0.94 8.25
CA LEU A 82 13.92 -1.69 7.36
C LEU A 82 12.52 -1.81 7.96
N GLU A 83 11.54 -1.40 7.19
CA GLU A 83 10.15 -1.77 7.36
C GLU A 83 9.72 -2.47 6.07
N GLU A 84 9.22 -3.69 6.19
CA GLU A 84 8.84 -4.50 5.05
C GLU A 84 7.69 -5.42 5.43
N TRP A 85 6.75 -5.67 4.50
CA TRP A 85 5.63 -6.56 4.78
C TRP A 85 5.04 -7.25 3.56
N HIS A 86 4.51 -8.46 3.81
CA HIS A 86 3.52 -9.10 2.95
C HIS A 86 2.13 -8.99 3.59
N TYR A 87 1.27 -8.19 2.98
CA TYR A 87 -0.01 -7.77 3.52
C TYR A 87 -1.17 -8.32 2.69
N TRP A 88 -2.14 -8.94 3.34
CA TRP A 88 -3.38 -9.42 2.73
C TRP A 88 -4.61 -8.97 3.49
N THR A 89 -5.56 -8.37 2.79
CA THR A 89 -6.92 -8.12 3.29
C THR A 89 -7.97 -8.55 2.28
N GLY A 90 -9.13 -9.00 2.75
CA GLY A 90 -10.19 -9.35 1.82
C GLY A 90 -11.33 -10.13 2.44
N TYR A 91 -12.12 -10.73 1.55
CA TYR A 91 -13.39 -11.35 1.88
C TYR A 91 -13.37 -12.81 1.49
N VAL A 92 -13.74 -13.66 2.43
CA VAL A 92 -13.83 -15.10 2.21
C VAL A 92 -15.16 -15.63 2.68
N THR A 93 -15.67 -16.65 2.00
CA THR A 93 -16.90 -17.34 2.34
C THR A 93 -16.56 -18.74 2.81
N ASP A 94 -17.10 -19.13 3.97
CA ASP A 94 -17.13 -20.52 4.41
C ASP A 94 -18.00 -21.33 3.45
N GLN A 95 -17.38 -22.23 2.70
CA GLN A 95 -18.01 -23.02 1.66
C GLN A 95 -18.96 -24.10 2.21
N ASP A 96 -18.88 -24.38 3.52
CA ASP A 96 -19.73 -25.38 4.15
C ASP A 96 -21.01 -24.74 4.74
N THR A 97 -20.93 -23.46 5.15
CA THR A 97 -22.04 -22.77 5.84
C THR A 97 -22.61 -21.56 5.09
N GLY A 98 -21.86 -21.01 4.12
CA GLY A 98 -22.18 -19.75 3.45
C GLY A 98 -21.89 -18.50 4.27
N GLU A 99 -21.22 -18.61 5.43
CA GLU A 99 -20.82 -17.45 6.22
C GLU A 99 -19.76 -16.61 5.49
N ASP A 100 -20.01 -15.31 5.32
CA ASP A 100 -19.01 -14.38 4.83
C ASP A 100 -18.16 -13.79 5.98
N LEU A 101 -16.87 -13.68 5.73
CA LEU A 101 -15.85 -13.26 6.69
C LEU A 101 -14.94 -12.21 6.06
N GLY A 102 -14.57 -11.20 6.84
CA GLY A 102 -13.42 -10.34 6.56
C GLY A 102 -12.17 -10.97 7.14
N LEU A 103 -11.13 -11.13 6.31
CA LEU A 103 -9.83 -11.68 6.69
C LEU A 103 -8.76 -10.61 6.51
N PHE A 104 -7.96 -10.42 7.56
CA PHE A 104 -6.71 -9.67 7.51
C PHE A 104 -5.57 -10.59 7.95
N TYR A 105 -4.50 -10.62 7.17
CA TYR A 105 -3.27 -11.32 7.51
C TYR A 105 -2.07 -10.52 7.01
N ASN A 106 -1.17 -10.18 7.91
CA ASN A 106 0.04 -9.43 7.59
C ASN A 106 1.24 -10.06 8.29
N VAL A 107 2.34 -10.16 7.56
CA VAL A 107 3.66 -10.51 8.09
C VAL A 107 4.58 -9.33 7.82
N PHE A 108 5.21 -8.81 8.86
CA PHE A 108 6.29 -7.83 8.78
C PHE A 108 7.65 -8.50 8.92
N ASN A 109 8.67 -7.95 8.27
CA ASN A 109 10.10 -8.17 8.51
C ASN A 109 10.69 -6.80 8.87
N GLU A 110 10.94 -6.61 10.15
CA GLU A 110 11.34 -5.31 10.68
C GLU A 110 12.82 -5.35 11.05
N GLY A 111 13.58 -4.34 10.62
CA GLY A 111 14.92 -4.09 11.13
C GLY A 111 14.86 -3.61 12.58
N VAL A 112 15.58 -4.28 13.48
CA VAL A 112 15.66 -3.88 14.90
C VAL A 112 16.99 -3.23 15.24
N SER A 113 18.07 -3.76 14.67
CA SER A 113 19.43 -3.26 14.80
C SER A 113 20.22 -3.68 13.56
N PRO A 114 21.43 -3.14 13.33
CA PRO A 114 22.25 -3.60 12.23
C PRO A 114 22.45 -5.12 12.25
N GLY A 115 22.27 -5.79 11.11
CA GLY A 115 22.39 -7.25 11.00
C GLY A 115 21.20 -8.05 11.52
N ARG A 116 20.16 -7.41 12.07
CA ARG A 116 19.09 -8.11 12.79
C ARG A 116 17.71 -7.65 12.37
N THR A 117 16.90 -8.61 11.95
CA THR A 117 15.46 -8.42 11.74
C THR A 117 14.64 -9.27 12.70
N GLN A 118 13.38 -8.89 12.90
CA GLN A 118 12.35 -9.67 13.59
C GLN A 118 11.13 -9.81 12.70
N ARG A 119 10.22 -10.75 13.01
CA ARG A 119 8.92 -10.83 12.33
C ARG A 119 7.79 -10.43 13.25
N ARG A 120 6.87 -9.61 12.75
CA ARG A 120 5.60 -9.29 13.43
C ARG A 120 4.43 -9.80 12.60
N PHE A 121 3.43 -10.36 13.25
CA PHE A 121 2.28 -10.97 12.61
C PHE A 121 1.03 -10.27 13.09
N PHE A 122 0.16 -9.96 12.15
CA PHE A 122 -1.22 -9.61 12.43
C PHE A 122 -2.13 -10.60 11.74
N PHE A 123 -3.17 -11.01 12.45
CA PHE A 123 -4.26 -11.80 11.91
C PHE A 123 -5.56 -11.28 12.52
N SER A 124 -6.60 -11.13 11.70
CA SER A 124 -7.96 -10.97 12.18
C SER A 124 -8.97 -11.66 11.28
N LEU A 125 -10.06 -12.12 11.90
CA LEU A 125 -11.18 -12.74 11.22
C LEU A 125 -12.48 -12.19 11.82
N GLY A 126 -13.24 -11.46 11.02
CA GLY A 126 -14.52 -10.86 11.40
C GLY A 126 -15.68 -11.50 10.65
N ASN A 127 -16.69 -12.00 11.35
CA ASN A 127 -17.90 -12.54 10.72
C ASN A 127 -18.87 -11.41 10.36
N LEU A 128 -19.27 -11.33 9.08
CA LEU A 128 -20.07 -10.22 8.57
C LEU A 128 -21.50 -10.19 9.14
N LYS A 129 -22.01 -11.32 9.63
CA LYS A 129 -23.39 -11.47 10.12
C LYS A 129 -23.47 -11.44 11.65
N THR A 130 -22.62 -12.20 12.32
CA THR A 130 -22.64 -12.30 13.79
C THR A 130 -21.85 -11.18 14.45
N HIS A 131 -20.98 -10.50 13.69
CA HIS A 131 -20.03 -9.50 14.18
C HIS A 131 -19.02 -10.07 15.19
N ASP A 132 -18.85 -11.40 15.21
CA ASP A 132 -17.76 -12.03 15.95
C ASP A 132 -16.43 -11.61 15.33
N PHE A 133 -15.54 -11.07 16.15
CA PHE A 133 -14.22 -10.62 15.73
C PHE A 133 -13.15 -11.27 16.59
N VAL A 134 -12.22 -11.99 15.95
CA VAL A 134 -11.04 -12.55 16.60
C VAL A 134 -9.79 -12.01 15.96
N TRP A 135 -8.76 -11.78 16.76
CA TRP A 135 -7.50 -11.23 16.26
C TRP A 135 -6.30 -11.70 17.07
N THR A 136 -5.11 -11.58 16.51
CA THR A 136 -3.84 -11.67 17.23
C THR A 136 -2.81 -10.72 16.63
N GLU A 137 -1.96 -10.17 17.50
CA GLU A 137 -0.66 -9.61 17.15
C GLU A 137 0.39 -10.47 17.84
N ARG A 138 1.46 -10.83 17.13
CA ARG A 138 2.60 -11.57 17.68
C ARG A 138 3.89 -11.05 17.10
N THR A 139 4.90 -10.89 17.93
CA THR A 139 6.28 -10.69 17.50
C THR A 139 7.07 -11.98 17.71
N LEU A 140 7.74 -12.46 16.66
CA LEU A 140 8.71 -13.57 16.70
C LEU A 140 10.12 -13.01 16.44
N PRO A 141 10.96 -12.88 17.47
CA PRO A 141 12.33 -12.41 17.33
C PRO A 141 13.29 -13.49 16.80
N GLU A 142 12.79 -14.70 16.58
CA GLU A 142 13.57 -15.89 16.25
C GLU A 142 14.26 -15.73 14.90
N PRO A 143 15.27 -16.53 14.52
CA PRO A 143 15.84 -16.46 13.18
C PRO A 143 14.83 -16.88 12.09
N LEU A 144 14.89 -16.22 10.93
CA LEU A 144 14.10 -16.62 9.76
C LEU A 144 14.80 -17.79 9.07
N THR A 145 14.08 -18.88 8.79
CA THR A 145 14.54 -19.87 7.81
C THR A 145 14.08 -19.42 6.43
N ALA A 146 15.04 -19.29 5.51
CA ALA A 146 14.81 -18.93 4.12
C ALA A 146 15.51 -19.95 3.21
N THR A 147 14.73 -20.74 2.48
CA THR A 147 15.24 -21.81 1.62
C THR A 147 14.44 -21.90 0.32
N ALA A 148 14.91 -22.71 -0.63
CA ALA A 148 14.04 -23.17 -1.71
C ALA A 148 12.94 -24.10 -1.17
N PRO A 149 11.72 -24.08 -1.74
CA PRO A 149 10.70 -25.07 -1.43
C PRO A 149 11.14 -26.48 -1.88
N PRO A 150 10.70 -27.56 -1.21
CA PRO A 150 11.01 -28.93 -1.64
C PRO A 150 10.70 -29.18 -3.11
N GLY A 151 11.65 -29.76 -3.85
CA GLY A 151 11.51 -30.04 -5.28
C GLY A 151 11.50 -28.82 -6.19
N SER A 152 11.91 -27.64 -5.71
CA SER A 152 12.17 -26.47 -6.58
C SER A 152 13.54 -26.54 -7.23
N ASP A 153 13.60 -26.20 -8.52
CA ASP A 153 14.82 -25.86 -9.27
C ASP A 153 14.89 -24.36 -9.64
N SER A 154 13.84 -23.58 -9.32
CA SER A 154 13.76 -22.15 -9.64
C SER A 154 14.39 -21.29 -8.54
N LEU A 155 15.23 -20.33 -8.95
CA LEU A 155 15.81 -19.32 -8.06
C LEU A 155 14.78 -18.30 -7.56
N ASN A 156 13.61 -18.23 -8.17
CA ASN A 156 12.54 -17.32 -7.79
C ASN A 156 11.50 -17.94 -6.86
N ASP A 157 11.57 -19.25 -6.64
CA ASP A 157 10.75 -19.92 -5.62
C ASP A 157 11.41 -19.75 -4.25
N PHE A 158 10.62 -19.47 -3.22
CA PHE A 158 11.12 -19.34 -1.85
C PHE A 158 10.17 -19.96 -0.83
N LEU A 159 10.75 -20.41 0.27
CA LEU A 159 10.08 -20.85 1.48
C LEU A 159 10.66 -20.06 2.66
N TYR A 160 9.78 -19.37 3.36
CA TYR A 160 10.07 -18.68 4.60
C TYR A 160 9.35 -19.37 5.75
N SER A 161 10.04 -19.59 6.85
CA SER A 161 9.41 -20.09 8.07
C SER A 161 10.08 -19.60 9.33
N ALA A 162 9.29 -19.40 10.37
CA ALA A 162 9.77 -19.22 11.73
C ALA A 162 8.76 -19.79 12.73
N GLN A 163 9.24 -20.14 13.92
CA GLN A 163 8.42 -20.67 15.00
C GLN A 163 8.97 -20.19 16.35
N GLY A 164 8.08 -19.77 17.24
CA GLY A 164 8.38 -19.41 18.61
C GLY A 164 7.13 -19.54 19.49
N GLY A 165 7.26 -20.24 20.61
CA GLY A 165 6.13 -20.56 21.50
C GLY A 165 4.96 -21.23 20.75
N ASN A 166 3.76 -20.66 20.89
CA ASN A 166 2.54 -21.14 20.23
C ASN A 166 2.35 -20.58 18.81
N THR A 167 3.30 -19.80 18.29
CA THR A 167 3.17 -19.15 16.98
C THR A 167 4.17 -19.71 15.98
N SER A 168 3.70 -20.03 14.79
CA SER A 168 4.55 -20.38 13.66
C SER A 168 3.94 -19.87 12.36
N PHE A 169 4.80 -19.58 11.38
CA PHE A 169 4.37 -19.27 10.04
C PHE A 169 5.21 -20.01 9.00
N THR A 170 4.60 -20.19 7.83
CA THR A 170 5.30 -20.61 6.61
C THR A 170 4.69 -19.87 5.43
N THR A 171 5.52 -19.21 4.64
CA THR A 171 5.15 -18.62 3.35
C THR A 171 5.94 -19.33 2.26
N ILE A 172 5.25 -19.90 1.28
CA ILE A 172 5.87 -20.51 0.10
C ILE A 172 5.39 -19.76 -1.12
N HIS A 173 6.31 -19.33 -1.99
CA HIS A 173 5.97 -18.83 -3.31
C HIS A 173 6.53 -19.74 -4.39
N ARG A 174 5.70 -20.03 -5.41
CA ARG A 174 6.07 -20.77 -6.62
C ARG A 174 5.92 -19.84 -7.81
N ALA A 175 7.04 -19.31 -8.31
CA ALA A 175 7.06 -18.23 -9.29
C ALA A 175 6.34 -18.56 -10.59
N LYS A 176 6.62 -19.73 -11.17
CA LYS A 176 6.03 -20.14 -12.47
C LYS A 176 4.52 -20.25 -12.43
N ALA A 177 3.96 -20.68 -11.29
CA ALA A 177 2.53 -20.89 -11.12
C ALA A 177 1.84 -19.70 -10.44
N ASP A 178 2.61 -18.71 -9.99
CA ASP A 178 2.24 -17.60 -9.12
C ASP A 178 1.31 -18.03 -7.97
N ILE A 179 1.80 -19.00 -7.19
CA ILE A 179 1.09 -19.53 -6.02
C ILE A 179 1.78 -19.04 -4.76
N TRP A 180 1.01 -18.41 -3.88
CA TRP A 180 1.38 -18.15 -2.49
C TRP A 180 0.71 -19.19 -1.59
N SER A 181 1.46 -20.02 -0.89
CA SER A 181 0.92 -20.91 0.14
C SER A 181 1.28 -20.39 1.51
N LEU A 182 0.26 -20.02 2.29
CA LEU A 182 0.43 -19.48 3.64
C LEU A 182 -0.02 -20.52 4.68
N ARG A 183 0.82 -20.72 5.68
CA ARG A 183 0.49 -21.51 6.88
C ARG A 183 0.75 -20.65 8.10
N PHE A 184 -0.20 -20.61 9.02
CA PHE A 184 -0.05 -19.85 10.26
C PHE A 184 -0.72 -20.60 11.40
N THR A 185 0.03 -20.81 12.48
CA THR A 185 -0.50 -21.31 13.75
C THR A 185 -0.26 -20.26 14.81
N SER A 186 -1.25 -19.96 15.64
CA SER A 186 -1.12 -19.03 16.76
C SER A 186 -2.28 -19.21 17.74
N VAL A 187 -2.51 -18.22 18.59
CA VAL A 187 -3.64 -18.13 19.51
C VAL A 187 -4.17 -16.70 19.46
N THR A 188 -5.49 -16.53 19.29
CA THR A 188 -6.12 -15.21 19.28
C THR A 188 -5.86 -14.48 20.60
N THR A 189 -5.51 -13.21 20.56
CA THR A 189 -5.25 -12.39 21.75
C THR A 189 -6.53 -12.15 22.55
N ASN A 190 -7.67 -11.94 21.89
CA ASN A 190 -8.90 -11.52 22.57
C ASN A 190 -9.77 -12.68 23.12
N THR A 191 -9.67 -13.88 22.53
CA THR A 191 -10.49 -15.03 22.97
C THR A 191 -9.67 -16.24 23.43
N ASN A 192 -8.33 -16.17 23.32
CA ASN A 192 -7.42 -17.28 23.59
C ASN A 192 -7.72 -18.58 22.80
N ALA A 193 -8.42 -18.47 21.67
CA ALA A 193 -8.71 -19.58 20.77
C ALA A 193 -7.49 -19.92 19.89
N LYS A 194 -7.20 -21.21 19.70
CA LYS A 194 -6.15 -21.66 18.78
C LYS A 194 -6.48 -21.25 17.34
N ILE A 195 -5.46 -20.83 16.60
CA ILE A 195 -5.54 -20.48 15.18
C ILE A 195 -4.75 -21.54 14.39
N ASN A 196 -5.34 -22.08 13.34
CA ASN A 196 -4.64 -22.84 12.32
C ASN A 196 -5.16 -22.44 10.93
N MET A 197 -4.33 -21.75 10.16
CA MET A 197 -4.61 -21.32 8.80
C MET A 197 -3.70 -22.07 7.83
N LYS A 198 -4.28 -22.58 6.75
CA LYS A 198 -3.58 -23.15 5.60
C LYS A 198 -4.32 -22.74 4.33
N VAL A 199 -3.75 -21.82 3.58
CA VAL A 199 -4.41 -21.22 2.41
C VAL A 199 -3.45 -21.13 1.23
N GLU A 200 -4.01 -21.15 0.03
CA GLU A 200 -3.33 -20.85 -1.22
C GLU A 200 -3.97 -19.61 -1.85
N LEU A 201 -3.13 -18.70 -2.34
CA LEU A 201 -3.54 -17.52 -3.09
C LEU A 201 -2.89 -17.54 -4.47
N ARG A 202 -3.65 -17.06 -5.45
CA ARG A 202 -3.19 -16.91 -6.84
C ARG A 202 -3.63 -15.58 -7.37
N THR A 203 -2.72 -14.84 -7.99
CA THR A 203 -3.08 -13.60 -8.66
C THR A 203 -4.06 -13.87 -9.79
N HIS A 204 -5.07 -13.02 -9.90
CA HIS A 204 -6.14 -13.18 -10.85
C HIS A 204 -6.06 -12.11 -11.95
N THR A 205 -6.37 -12.51 -13.17
CA THR A 205 -6.59 -11.58 -14.28
C THR A 205 -7.85 -10.74 -14.00
N PRO A 206 -7.94 -9.51 -14.51
CA PRO A 206 -7.03 -8.89 -15.48
C PRO A 206 -5.87 -8.09 -14.87
N TYR A 207 -5.81 -7.93 -13.54
CA TYR A 207 -4.89 -6.95 -12.94
C TYR A 207 -3.46 -7.42 -12.79
N GLY A 208 -3.22 -8.69 -12.44
CA GLY A 208 -1.85 -9.11 -12.11
C GLY A 208 -1.30 -8.32 -10.91
N TYR A 209 -0.01 -8.01 -10.97
CA TYR A 209 0.66 -7.10 -10.04
C TYR A 209 0.72 -5.69 -10.64
N ILE A 210 0.42 -4.67 -9.84
CA ILE A 210 0.51 -3.25 -10.23
C ILE A 210 1.33 -2.47 -9.19
N PRO A 211 2.13 -1.47 -9.60
CA PRO A 211 2.80 -0.60 -8.64
C PRO A 211 1.74 0.31 -7.96
N MET A 212 2.03 0.75 -6.73
CA MET A 212 1.10 1.64 -5.99
C MET A 212 1.25 3.13 -6.37
N THR A 213 2.31 3.45 -7.11
CA THR A 213 2.55 4.75 -7.73
C THR A 213 3.06 4.53 -9.16
N PRO A 214 3.03 5.52 -10.07
CA PRO A 214 3.57 5.36 -11.43
C PRO A 214 5.03 4.90 -11.48
N TYR A 215 5.77 5.14 -10.41
CA TYR A 215 7.19 4.82 -10.30
C TYR A 215 7.45 3.64 -9.36
N GLY A 216 6.43 3.07 -8.72
CA GLY A 216 6.61 1.99 -7.75
C GLY A 216 7.36 2.40 -6.47
N VAL A 217 7.51 3.70 -6.22
CA VAL A 217 8.10 4.25 -5.00
C VAL A 217 7.09 5.18 -4.33
N GLU A 218 6.93 5.06 -3.01
CA GLU A 218 6.07 5.91 -2.20
C GLU A 218 6.90 6.63 -1.12
N ASN A 219 6.49 7.86 -0.79
CA ASN A 219 7.06 8.61 0.32
C ASN A 219 6.26 8.28 1.58
N GLU A 220 6.93 7.74 2.58
CA GLU A 220 6.31 7.27 3.83
C GLU A 220 6.09 8.39 4.85
N ASN A 221 6.48 9.63 4.50
CA ASN A 221 6.31 10.80 5.35
C ASN A 221 6.91 10.64 6.76
N THR A 222 7.95 9.82 6.86
CA THR A 222 8.57 9.37 8.11
C THR A 222 10.09 9.50 8.04
N PRO A 223 10.72 10.37 8.86
CA PRO A 223 10.10 11.33 9.78
C PRO A 223 9.46 12.53 9.04
N TRP A 224 8.66 13.34 9.75
CA TRP A 224 7.96 14.55 9.26
C TRP A 224 8.89 15.72 8.92
N THR A 225 10.11 15.42 8.48
CA THR A 225 11.08 16.40 8.01
C THR A 225 10.89 16.72 6.53
N GLY A 226 10.09 15.90 5.82
CA GLY A 226 9.98 15.94 4.36
C GLY A 226 11.27 15.55 3.64
N GLN A 227 12.30 15.09 4.38
CA GLN A 227 13.56 14.65 3.81
C GLN A 227 13.47 13.16 3.49
N ALA A 228 13.48 12.87 2.20
CA ALA A 228 13.65 11.54 1.66
C ALA A 228 15.05 11.44 1.04
N ASP A 229 15.67 10.27 1.16
CA ASP A 229 16.96 9.99 0.53
C ASP A 229 16.86 8.73 -0.34
N PRO A 230 16.85 8.86 -1.67
CA PRO A 230 16.76 7.72 -2.58
C PRO A 230 18.01 6.83 -2.58
N GLN A 231 19.16 7.29 -2.08
CA GLN A 231 20.37 6.44 -1.99
C GLN A 231 20.26 5.45 -0.84
N THR A 232 19.66 5.87 0.27
CA THR A 232 19.50 5.05 1.48
C THR A 232 18.09 4.49 1.62
N MET A 233 17.16 4.85 0.72
CA MET A 233 15.72 4.62 0.85
C MET A 233 15.14 5.18 2.16
N SER A 234 15.79 6.19 2.74
CA SER A 234 15.28 6.83 3.95
C SER A 234 13.98 7.54 3.63
N SER A 235 12.94 7.28 4.43
CA SER A 235 11.60 7.88 4.27
C SER A 235 10.88 7.48 2.96
N LEU A 236 11.38 6.49 2.25
CA LEU A 236 10.84 5.99 0.99
C LEU A 236 10.58 4.49 1.09
N SER A 237 9.64 4.01 0.29
CA SER A 237 9.39 2.58 0.09
C SER A 237 9.28 2.24 -1.38
N TYR A 238 9.68 1.03 -1.75
CA TYR A 238 9.19 0.38 -2.96
C TYR A 238 7.85 -0.26 -2.66
N TYR A 239 6.90 -0.21 -3.60
CA TYR A 239 5.52 -0.59 -3.32
C TYR A 239 4.74 -1.06 -4.54
N TYR A 240 4.24 -2.29 -4.46
CA TYR A 240 3.29 -2.86 -5.40
C TYR A 240 2.26 -3.74 -4.69
N GLY A 241 1.27 -4.19 -5.44
CA GLY A 241 0.27 -5.12 -4.96
C GLY A 241 -0.41 -5.92 -6.06
N ALA A 242 -1.14 -6.94 -5.67
CA ALA A 242 -2.07 -7.66 -6.52
C ALA A 242 -3.49 -7.38 -6.04
N PRO A 243 -4.25 -6.49 -6.71
CA PRO A 243 -5.57 -6.06 -6.26
C PRO A 243 -6.59 -7.17 -6.10
N LYS A 244 -6.39 -8.30 -6.80
CA LYS A 244 -7.26 -9.48 -6.79
C LYS A 244 -6.45 -10.76 -6.81
N GLN A 245 -6.33 -11.38 -5.65
CA GLN A 245 -5.86 -12.76 -5.51
C GLN A 245 -7.03 -13.65 -5.10
N ASN A 246 -7.23 -14.76 -5.80
CA ASN A 246 -8.18 -15.79 -5.39
C ASN A 246 -7.56 -16.57 -4.25
N ILE A 247 -8.26 -16.67 -3.11
CA ILE A 247 -7.84 -17.45 -1.96
C ILE A 247 -8.70 -18.71 -1.83
N THR A 248 -8.07 -19.83 -1.49
CA THR A 248 -8.76 -21.07 -1.09
C THR A 248 -8.00 -21.74 0.06
N GLY A 249 -8.69 -22.54 0.87
CA GLY A 249 -8.04 -23.35 1.90
C GLY A 249 -8.88 -23.51 3.15
N THR A 250 -8.23 -23.54 4.31
CA THR A 250 -8.89 -23.75 5.59
C THR A 250 -8.40 -22.79 6.66
N ILE A 251 -9.33 -22.28 7.47
CA ILE A 251 -9.04 -21.52 8.68
C ILE A 251 -9.77 -22.19 9.85
N THR A 252 -9.03 -22.55 10.89
CA THR A 252 -9.57 -23.10 12.13
C THR A 252 -9.37 -22.09 13.26
N ILE A 253 -10.45 -21.75 13.95
CA ILE A 253 -10.44 -20.95 15.18
C ILE A 253 -11.06 -21.79 16.30
N GLY A 254 -10.29 -22.08 17.36
CA GLY A 254 -10.68 -23.01 18.40
C GLY A 254 -10.95 -24.40 17.81
N ASN A 255 -12.19 -24.87 17.93
CA ASN A 255 -12.64 -26.16 17.39
C ASN A 255 -13.42 -26.02 16.07
N ARG A 256 -13.53 -24.81 15.51
CA ARG A 256 -14.30 -24.53 14.31
C ARG A 256 -13.39 -24.36 13.11
N THR A 257 -13.34 -25.38 12.25
CA THR A 257 -12.68 -25.34 10.94
C THR A 257 -13.66 -24.85 9.88
N ARG A 258 -13.22 -23.92 9.04
CA ARG A 258 -13.95 -23.41 7.88
C ARG A 258 -13.16 -23.70 6.62
N ARG A 259 -13.80 -24.27 5.61
CA ARG A 259 -13.24 -24.38 4.26
C ARG A 259 -13.59 -23.10 3.52
N ILE A 260 -12.59 -22.29 3.19
CA ILE A 260 -12.81 -20.94 2.66
C ILE A 260 -12.49 -20.84 1.17
N SER A 261 -13.21 -19.95 0.49
CA SER A 261 -12.80 -19.38 -0.80
C SER A 261 -13.16 -17.90 -0.86
N GLY A 262 -12.48 -17.10 -1.69
CA GLY A 262 -12.79 -15.68 -1.80
C GLY A 262 -11.76 -14.88 -2.58
N SER A 263 -11.71 -13.57 -2.31
CA SER A 263 -10.75 -12.65 -2.93
C SER A 263 -10.03 -11.81 -1.88
N MET A 264 -8.71 -11.71 -2.04
CA MET A 264 -7.81 -10.90 -1.23
C MET A 264 -7.15 -9.83 -2.09
N TRP A 265 -6.93 -8.67 -1.50
CA TRP A 265 -5.95 -7.68 -1.93
C TRP A 265 -4.60 -8.04 -1.32
N PHE A 266 -3.54 -8.07 -2.13
CA PHE A 266 -2.17 -8.29 -1.69
C PHE A 266 -1.33 -7.04 -1.88
N GLU A 267 -0.43 -6.77 -0.95
CA GLU A 267 0.59 -5.75 -1.04
C GLU A 267 1.96 -6.24 -0.55
N HIS A 268 3.01 -5.77 -1.23
CA HIS A 268 4.39 -5.89 -0.78
C HIS A 268 5.02 -4.50 -0.83
N GLN A 269 5.50 -4.06 0.33
CA GLN A 269 6.11 -2.75 0.51
C GLN A 269 7.38 -2.91 1.34
N TRP A 270 8.48 -2.26 0.97
CA TRP A 270 9.74 -2.29 1.71
C TRP A 270 10.53 -0.98 1.59
N GLY A 271 11.21 -0.57 2.66
CA GLY A 271 11.99 0.67 2.69
C GLY A 271 12.67 0.94 4.02
N ASN A 272 13.44 2.03 4.10
CA ASN A 272 14.11 2.43 5.34
C ASN A 272 13.38 3.60 6.01
N PHE A 273 12.31 3.28 6.74
CA PHE A 273 11.48 4.31 7.38
C PHE A 273 11.00 3.97 8.79
N SER A 274 11.19 2.72 9.24
CA SER A 274 10.87 2.17 10.56
C SER A 274 9.73 2.86 11.32
N ILE A 275 8.54 2.27 11.25
CA ILE A 275 7.37 2.74 12.01
C ILE A 275 7.63 2.56 13.51
N ALA A 276 8.36 1.52 13.93
CA ALA A 276 8.65 1.28 15.33
C ALA A 276 9.54 2.37 15.98
N LYS A 277 10.54 2.88 15.25
CA LYS A 277 11.45 3.94 15.75
C LYS A 277 10.84 5.33 15.64
N PHE A 278 9.93 5.50 14.68
CA PHE A 278 9.20 6.73 14.48
C PHE A 278 7.67 6.42 14.51
N PRO A 279 7.11 6.02 15.66
CA PRO A 279 5.72 5.55 15.72
C PRO A 279 4.70 6.68 15.62
N TRP A 280 5.16 7.93 15.76
CA TRP A 280 4.31 9.13 15.78
C TRP A 280 4.21 9.82 14.43
N VAL A 281 4.84 9.26 13.39
CA VAL A 281 4.98 9.89 12.08
C VAL A 281 4.24 9.15 10.96
N ALA A 282 3.64 8.00 11.24
CA ALA A 282 2.92 7.21 10.24
C ALA A 282 1.40 7.47 10.23
N ALA A 283 0.93 8.71 10.44
CA ALA A 283 -0.51 8.99 10.57
C ALA A 283 -1.17 9.04 9.18
N TYR A 284 -1.93 7.99 8.82
CA TYR A 284 -2.59 7.90 7.53
C TYR A 284 -3.98 7.23 7.63
N VAL A 285 -4.73 7.31 6.53
CA VAL A 285 -5.82 6.40 6.18
C VAL A 285 -5.40 5.69 4.91
N TRP A 286 -5.47 4.36 4.91
CA TRP A 286 -5.27 3.54 3.72
C TRP A 286 -6.52 2.70 3.48
N SER A 287 -6.82 2.44 2.21
CA SER A 287 -7.88 1.51 1.87
C SER A 287 -7.65 0.85 0.52
N ALA A 288 -7.98 -0.43 0.45
CA ALA A 288 -8.12 -1.20 -0.77
C ALA A 288 -9.61 -1.46 -1.06
N LEU A 289 -10.07 -1.09 -2.25
CA LEU A 289 -11.45 -1.22 -2.69
C LEU A 289 -11.53 -2.14 -3.91
N GLN A 290 -12.51 -3.05 -3.88
CA GLN A 290 -12.91 -3.89 -5.00
C GLN A 290 -14.39 -3.65 -5.29
N PHE A 291 -14.69 -3.12 -6.48
CA PHE A 291 -16.06 -2.83 -6.90
C PHE A 291 -16.75 -4.03 -7.54
N ASN A 292 -18.08 -4.03 -7.51
CA ASN A 292 -18.93 -5.08 -8.08
C ASN A 292 -18.81 -5.18 -9.60
N ASP A 293 -18.46 -4.08 -10.29
CA ASP A 293 -18.19 -4.06 -11.73
C ASP A 293 -16.79 -4.60 -12.10
N GLY A 294 -16.02 -5.00 -11.08
CA GLY A 294 -14.70 -5.52 -11.24
C GLY A 294 -13.59 -4.47 -11.14
N SER A 295 -13.90 -3.17 -11.13
CA SER A 295 -12.91 -2.11 -10.94
C SER A 295 -12.27 -2.17 -9.55
N ILE A 296 -11.10 -1.54 -9.42
CA ILE A 296 -10.34 -1.45 -8.17
C ILE A 296 -9.96 0.00 -7.91
N PHE A 297 -9.84 0.33 -6.63
CA PHE A 297 -9.30 1.60 -6.19
C PHE A 297 -8.46 1.39 -4.92
N THR A 298 -7.37 2.11 -4.77
CA THR A 298 -6.64 2.19 -3.50
C THR A 298 -6.09 3.59 -3.34
N TYR A 299 -5.99 4.07 -2.11
CA TYR A 299 -5.39 5.36 -1.82
C TYR A 299 -4.70 5.34 -0.46
N ARG A 300 -3.80 6.31 -0.28
CA ARG A 300 -3.26 6.68 1.03
C ARG A 300 -3.45 8.20 1.21
N GLN A 301 -4.04 8.59 2.33
CA GLN A 301 -4.14 9.99 2.77
C GLN A 301 -3.40 10.13 4.10
N TRP A 302 -2.46 11.06 4.16
CA TRP A 302 -1.66 11.34 5.36
C TRP A 302 -2.31 12.42 6.24
N TYR A 303 -1.96 12.45 7.52
CA TYR A 303 -2.49 13.37 8.52
C TYR A 303 -1.38 13.85 9.44
N ASP A 304 -1.38 15.13 9.83
CA ASP A 304 -0.47 15.62 10.84
C ASP A 304 -0.79 15.11 12.25
N GLN A 305 0.07 15.46 13.20
CA GLN A 305 -0.07 15.08 14.61
C GLN A 305 -1.37 15.59 15.27
N LYS A 306 -2.12 16.48 14.60
CA LYS A 306 -3.41 17.02 15.05
C LYS A 306 -4.57 16.49 14.19
N ASN A 307 -4.37 15.38 13.48
CA ASN A 307 -5.34 14.79 12.55
C ASN A 307 -5.80 15.74 11.43
N LYS A 308 -4.97 16.71 11.03
CA LYS A 308 -5.26 17.52 9.84
C LYS A 308 -4.77 16.80 8.59
N PRO A 309 -5.61 16.62 7.55
CA PRO A 309 -5.17 16.01 6.30
C PRO A 309 -4.00 16.74 5.65
N LEU A 310 -2.96 15.99 5.28
CA LEU A 310 -1.89 16.43 4.38
C LEU A 310 -2.20 16.01 2.95
N LEU A 311 -3.09 16.77 2.31
CA LEU A 311 -3.61 16.39 1.00
C LEU A 311 -2.53 16.40 -0.09
N ASN A 312 -1.48 17.22 0.02
CA ASN A 312 -0.44 17.39 -1.00
C ASN A 312 0.44 16.14 -1.24
N ILE A 313 0.45 15.18 -0.31
CA ILE A 313 1.23 13.94 -0.41
C ILE A 313 0.35 12.68 -0.49
N GLY A 314 -0.97 12.84 -0.64
CA GLY A 314 -1.86 11.71 -0.88
C GLY A 314 -1.61 11.07 -2.25
N ARG A 315 -1.96 9.79 -2.40
CA ARG A 315 -1.88 9.06 -3.67
C ARG A 315 -3.11 8.19 -3.89
N TYR A 316 -3.41 7.89 -5.14
CA TYR A 316 -4.37 6.85 -5.49
C TYR A 316 -3.95 6.03 -6.71
N VAL A 317 -4.53 4.83 -6.79
CA VAL A 317 -4.57 3.99 -7.99
C VAL A 317 -6.02 3.63 -8.29
N TYR A 318 -6.42 3.74 -9.54
CA TYR A 318 -7.71 3.26 -10.05
C TYR A 318 -7.48 2.40 -11.28
N ALA A 319 -8.17 1.28 -11.42
CA ALA A 319 -8.11 0.49 -12.63
C ALA A 319 -9.44 -0.21 -12.91
N THR A 320 -9.76 -0.38 -14.19
CA THR A 320 -10.93 -1.16 -14.64
C THR A 320 -10.48 -2.50 -15.21
N PRO A 321 -11.35 -3.52 -15.33
CA PRO A 321 -10.95 -4.82 -15.85
C PRO A 321 -10.32 -4.78 -17.26
N SER A 322 -10.69 -3.79 -18.07
CA SER A 322 -10.19 -3.62 -19.44
C SER A 322 -9.10 -2.54 -19.57
N GLY A 323 -8.75 -1.85 -18.49
CA GLY A 323 -7.85 -0.70 -18.52
C GLY A 323 -6.64 -0.88 -17.62
N GLY A 324 -5.52 -0.26 -18.01
CA GLY A 324 -4.35 -0.16 -17.14
C GLY A 324 -4.63 0.72 -15.91
N PRO A 325 -3.75 0.64 -14.88
CA PRO A 325 -3.86 1.49 -13.71
C PRO A 325 -3.66 2.96 -14.08
N SER A 326 -4.53 3.81 -13.52
CA SER A 326 -4.43 5.25 -13.50
C SER A 326 -4.03 5.69 -12.10
N TYR A 327 -3.21 6.73 -12.02
CA TYR A 327 -2.62 7.20 -10.79
C TYR A 327 -2.89 8.69 -10.60
N GLY A 328 -2.90 9.13 -9.36
CA GLY A 328 -2.82 10.54 -9.06
C GLY A 328 -2.27 10.80 -7.67
N PHE A 329 -1.90 12.06 -7.47
CA PHE A 329 -1.31 12.55 -6.23
C PHE A 329 -2.02 13.82 -5.78
N GLY A 330 -1.75 14.23 -4.55
CA GLY A 330 -2.28 15.48 -4.02
C GLY A 330 -3.75 15.36 -3.62
N GLU A 331 -4.48 16.46 -3.79
CA GLU A 331 -5.85 16.62 -3.26
C GLU A 331 -6.94 15.92 -4.08
N ALA A 332 -6.56 15.14 -5.09
CA ALA A 332 -7.48 14.44 -5.99
C ALA A 332 -8.37 13.43 -5.25
N VAL A 333 -7.89 12.91 -4.12
CA VAL A 333 -8.63 12.01 -3.25
C VAL A 333 -8.70 12.59 -1.85
N GLN A 334 -9.92 12.60 -1.31
CA GLN A 334 -10.16 13.13 0.03
C GLN A 334 -11.06 12.17 0.80
N PHE A 335 -10.51 11.62 1.87
CA PHE A 335 -11.25 10.94 2.91
C PHE A 335 -11.78 11.96 3.91
N GLU A 336 -13.10 12.08 3.98
CA GLU A 336 -13.81 13.02 4.82
C GLU A 336 -14.63 12.25 5.86
N PRO A 337 -14.16 12.15 7.11
CA PRO A 337 -14.91 11.55 8.21
C PRO A 337 -16.32 12.14 8.34
N LEU A 338 -17.32 11.28 8.51
CA LEU A 338 -18.72 11.66 8.73
C LEU A 338 -19.21 11.25 10.11
N LYS A 339 -18.82 10.06 10.60
CA LYS A 339 -19.16 9.56 11.93
C LYS A 339 -18.00 8.74 12.49
N THR A 340 -17.80 8.86 13.80
CA THR A 340 -16.79 8.09 14.52
C THR A 340 -17.38 6.98 15.37
N TRP A 341 -16.66 5.87 15.53
CA TRP A 341 -16.90 4.86 16.55
C TRP A 341 -15.89 5.00 17.67
N LYS A 342 -16.36 4.97 18.93
CA LYS A 342 -15.48 5.01 20.10
C LYS A 342 -15.15 3.59 20.55
N SER A 343 -13.86 3.27 20.56
CA SER A 343 -13.38 2.01 21.10
C SER A 343 -13.68 1.90 22.60
N PRO A 344 -14.25 0.78 23.06
CA PRO A 344 -14.41 0.50 24.48
C PRO A 344 -13.10 0.10 25.17
N VAL A 345 -12.04 -0.25 24.42
CA VAL A 345 -10.77 -0.73 24.97
C VAL A 345 -9.74 0.40 25.03
N SER A 346 -9.46 1.04 23.89
CA SER A 346 -8.47 2.12 23.82
C SER A 346 -9.05 3.50 24.15
N GLY A 347 -10.38 3.63 24.11
CA GLY A 347 -11.07 4.92 24.27
C GLY A 347 -10.97 5.84 23.04
N ARG A 348 -10.28 5.43 21.97
CA ARG A 348 -10.09 6.22 20.75
C ARG A 348 -11.35 6.26 19.90
N ASN A 349 -11.56 7.38 19.21
CA ASN A 349 -12.59 7.55 18.18
C ASN A 349 -11.97 7.28 16.80
N TYR A 350 -12.53 6.32 16.08
CA TYR A 350 -12.14 5.94 14.73
C TYR A 350 -13.15 6.47 13.71
N PRO A 351 -12.72 7.17 12.64
CA PRO A 351 -13.61 7.69 11.59
C PRO A 351 -14.04 6.57 10.63
N VAL A 352 -14.85 5.63 11.11
CA VAL A 352 -15.22 4.42 10.36
C VAL A 352 -16.32 4.65 9.32
N TYR A 353 -17.05 5.78 9.41
CA TYR A 353 -17.97 6.23 8.36
C TYR A 353 -17.39 7.48 7.72
N ALA A 354 -17.27 7.48 6.40
CA ALA A 354 -16.64 8.57 5.69
C ALA A 354 -17.22 8.74 4.29
N ARG A 355 -17.06 9.95 3.76
CA ARG A 355 -17.21 10.25 2.35
C ARG A 355 -15.83 10.23 1.71
N LEU A 356 -15.71 9.56 0.58
CA LEU A 356 -14.50 9.51 -0.23
C LEU A 356 -14.76 10.27 -1.53
N ARG A 357 -14.13 11.42 -1.72
CA ARG A 357 -14.15 12.14 -2.99
C ARG A 357 -12.99 11.67 -3.85
N THR A 358 -13.27 11.38 -5.12
CA THR A 358 -12.26 10.94 -6.09
C THR A 358 -12.54 11.57 -7.45
N PRO A 359 -11.59 11.51 -8.41
CA PRO A 359 -11.83 11.93 -9.79
C PRO A 359 -12.87 11.07 -10.53
N TYR A 360 -13.20 9.88 -9.97
CA TYR A 360 -14.13 8.91 -10.56
C TYR A 360 -15.52 8.96 -9.90
N GLY A 361 -15.73 9.87 -8.96
CA GLY A 361 -16.99 10.06 -8.25
C GLY A 361 -16.82 10.14 -6.74
N THR A 362 -17.95 10.28 -6.07
CA THR A 362 -18.03 10.28 -4.60
C THR A 362 -18.60 8.95 -4.13
N TRP A 363 -17.90 8.31 -3.20
CA TRP A 363 -18.30 7.07 -2.55
C TRP A 363 -18.38 7.24 -1.04
N TYR A 364 -19.00 6.27 -0.37
CA TYR A 364 -19.24 6.33 1.06
C TYR A 364 -18.80 5.03 1.72
N TYR A 365 -18.00 5.15 2.77
CA TYR A 365 -17.57 4.07 3.63
C TYR A 365 -18.64 3.81 4.69
N THR A 366 -19.01 2.54 4.84
CA THR A 366 -19.68 2.06 6.04
C THR A 366 -18.97 0.79 6.50
N PRO A 367 -18.58 0.69 7.78
CA PRO A 367 -18.01 -0.55 8.27
C PRO A 367 -19.09 -1.63 8.25
N ILE A 368 -18.69 -2.89 8.10
CA ILE A 368 -19.64 -4.01 8.25
C ILE A 368 -20.15 -4.05 9.69
N PHE A 369 -19.22 -3.93 10.64
CA PHE A 369 -19.47 -3.64 12.04
C PHE A 369 -18.31 -2.79 12.56
N GLU A 370 -18.52 -2.03 13.63
CA GLU A 370 -17.59 -0.95 14.01
C GLU A 370 -16.36 -1.44 14.78
N SER A 371 -16.40 -2.61 15.42
CA SER A 371 -15.37 -3.07 16.37
C SER A 371 -14.25 -3.91 15.74
N TYR A 372 -13.57 -3.38 14.71
CA TYR A 372 -12.41 -3.99 14.03
C TYR A 372 -11.05 -3.59 14.63
N GLU A 373 -11.04 -2.94 15.79
CA GLU A 373 -9.81 -2.56 16.46
C GLU A 373 -9.05 -3.78 17.02
N MET A 374 -7.74 -3.79 16.83
CA MET A 374 -6.78 -4.66 17.51
C MET A 374 -5.95 -3.84 18.51
N PRO A 375 -6.44 -3.65 19.75
CA PRO A 375 -5.81 -2.78 20.76
C PRO A 375 -4.70 -3.51 21.55
N PHE A 376 -3.71 -4.07 20.87
CA PHE A 376 -2.68 -4.94 21.46
C PHE A 376 -1.78 -4.27 22.51
N GLY A 377 -1.73 -2.95 22.56
CA GLY A 377 -1.02 -2.18 23.57
C GLY A 377 -1.89 -1.59 24.68
N TYR A 378 -3.19 -1.89 24.74
CA TYR A 378 -4.09 -1.40 25.79
C TYR A 378 -4.56 -2.53 26.72
N PRO A 379 -4.81 -2.27 28.02
CA PRO A 379 -5.36 -3.29 28.91
C PRO A 379 -6.71 -3.82 28.38
N PRO A 380 -6.96 -5.15 28.48
CA PRO A 380 -6.16 -6.17 29.17
C PRO A 380 -5.04 -6.80 28.32
N TYR A 381 -4.81 -6.35 27.08
CA TYR A 381 -3.93 -7.03 26.12
C TYR A 381 -2.47 -6.58 26.19
N GLY A 382 -2.23 -5.34 26.60
CA GLY A 382 -0.88 -4.78 26.75
C GLY A 382 -0.89 -3.41 27.43
N THR A 383 0.27 -2.77 27.50
CA THR A 383 0.43 -1.46 28.16
C THR A 383 1.22 -0.44 27.33
N GLY A 384 1.56 -0.76 26.07
CA GLY A 384 2.35 0.09 25.18
C GLY A 384 1.58 1.20 24.46
N GLY A 385 0.25 1.28 24.62
CA GLY A 385 -0.60 2.27 23.95
C GLY A 385 -0.76 2.08 22.44
N HIS A 386 -0.38 0.90 21.93
CA HIS A 386 -0.46 0.55 20.52
C HIS A 386 -1.80 -0.06 20.12
N THR A 387 -2.30 0.29 18.96
CA THR A 387 -3.55 -0.24 18.38
C THR A 387 -3.54 -0.10 16.87
N ILE A 388 -4.37 -0.86 16.17
CA ILE A 388 -4.63 -0.67 14.74
C ILE A 388 -6.10 -1.02 14.47
N TYR A 389 -6.75 -0.27 13.60
CA TYR A 389 -8.06 -0.64 13.09
C TYR A 389 -7.88 -1.18 11.67
N GLU A 390 -8.37 -2.40 11.43
CA GLU A 390 -8.30 -3.08 10.14
C GLU A 390 -9.68 -3.62 9.78
N GLY A 391 -10.50 -2.74 9.20
CA GLY A 391 -11.94 -2.94 9.13
C GLY A 391 -12.48 -3.25 7.75
N ALA A 392 -13.10 -4.43 7.63
CA ALA A 392 -13.92 -4.76 6.46
C ALA A 392 -15.12 -3.79 6.36
N SER A 393 -15.27 -3.17 5.20
CA SER A 393 -16.21 -2.10 4.93
C SER A 393 -16.95 -2.29 3.61
N TRP A 394 -18.18 -1.78 3.54
CA TRP A 394 -18.89 -1.60 2.29
C TRP A 394 -18.55 -0.25 1.67
N ILE A 395 -18.46 -0.24 0.34
CA ILE A 395 -18.43 0.99 -0.46
C ILE A 395 -19.82 1.22 -1.03
N ARG A 396 -20.38 2.40 -0.77
CA ARG A 396 -21.73 2.79 -1.16
C ARG A 396 -21.72 3.98 -2.09
N LYS A 397 -22.74 4.05 -2.95
CA LYS A 397 -23.00 5.18 -3.83
C LYS A 397 -23.96 6.17 -3.15
N ASP A 398 -23.83 7.46 -3.46
CA ASP A 398 -24.74 8.56 -3.13
C ASP A 398 -24.88 8.93 -1.63
N SER A 399 -24.86 7.97 -0.70
CA SER A 399 -24.92 8.21 0.75
C SER A 399 -24.44 7.01 1.58
N LEU A 400 -24.32 7.21 2.92
CA LEU A 400 -24.05 6.13 3.88
C LEU A 400 -25.11 5.01 3.89
N THR A 401 -26.32 5.25 3.38
CA THR A 401 -27.39 4.24 3.28
C THR A 401 -27.71 3.86 1.84
N GLY A 402 -26.93 4.36 0.88
CA GLY A 402 -27.12 4.07 -0.54
C GLY A 402 -26.72 2.64 -0.92
N PRO A 403 -26.89 2.27 -2.21
CA PRO A 403 -26.60 0.92 -2.67
C PRO A 403 -25.11 0.57 -2.47
N ILE A 404 -24.85 -0.68 -2.09
CA ILE A 404 -23.49 -1.22 -2.00
C ILE A 404 -22.98 -1.47 -3.42
N ILE A 405 -21.87 -0.85 -3.76
CA ILE A 405 -21.23 -0.95 -5.08
C ILE A 405 -19.87 -1.66 -5.03
N GLY A 406 -19.40 -2.02 -3.83
CA GLY A 406 -18.15 -2.72 -3.65
C GLY A 406 -17.84 -3.02 -2.19
N LYS A 407 -16.68 -3.62 -1.99
CA LYS A 407 -16.12 -3.93 -0.67
C LYS A 407 -14.77 -3.26 -0.51
N ALA A 408 -14.38 -3.02 0.73
CA ALA A 408 -13.08 -2.46 1.05
C ALA A 408 -12.52 -2.99 2.37
N PHE A 409 -11.23 -2.82 2.58
CA PHE A 409 -10.63 -2.79 3.91
C PHE A 409 -10.16 -1.37 4.20
N LEU A 410 -10.45 -0.88 5.41
CA LEU A 410 -10.04 0.42 5.89
C LEU A 410 -9.01 0.23 7.00
N GLU A 411 -7.80 0.70 6.77
CA GLU A 411 -6.72 0.70 7.74
C GLU A 411 -6.60 2.09 8.39
N LEU A 412 -6.60 2.09 9.73
CA LEU A 412 -6.31 3.26 10.55
C LEU A 412 -5.20 2.86 11.55
N PRO A 413 -3.94 3.24 11.28
CA PRO A 413 -2.80 2.80 12.05
C PRO A 413 -2.74 3.47 13.43
N ASN A 414 -1.89 2.89 14.28
CA ASN A 414 -1.64 3.35 15.67
C ASN A 414 -1.31 4.84 15.81
N SER A 415 -0.70 5.39 14.78
CA SER A 415 -0.05 6.71 14.67
C SER A 415 -1.01 7.88 14.54
N LEU A 416 -2.33 7.65 14.45
CA LEU A 416 -3.33 8.70 14.66
C LEU A 416 -3.27 9.13 16.13
N THR A 417 -2.36 10.08 16.42
CA THR A 417 -1.87 10.44 17.75
C THR A 417 -2.90 11.14 18.60
N GLU A 418 -3.81 11.87 17.96
CA GLU A 418 -5.04 12.33 18.58
C GLU A 418 -6.18 11.40 18.18
N THR A 419 -7.11 11.17 19.11
CA THR A 419 -8.41 10.59 18.73
C THR A 419 -9.08 11.52 17.72
N PHE A 420 -9.78 11.00 16.72
CA PHE A 420 -10.62 11.88 15.90
C PHE A 420 -11.65 12.59 16.80
N PRO A 421 -12.08 13.82 16.45
CA PRO A 421 -13.18 14.47 17.15
C PRO A 421 -14.42 13.58 17.10
N VAL A 422 -15.30 13.69 18.09
CA VAL A 422 -16.59 12.98 18.05
C VAL A 422 -17.42 13.55 16.92
N LEU A 423 -17.77 12.71 15.96
CA LEU A 423 -18.64 13.03 14.83
C LEU A 423 -19.89 12.15 14.91
N SER A 424 -21.06 12.74 14.76
CA SER A 424 -22.37 12.10 14.93
C SER A 424 -23.15 12.00 13.63
#